data_AF-A0A520H1Y1-F1
#
_entry.id   AF-A0A520H1Y1-F1
#
_cell.length_a   1.000
_cell.length_b   1.000
_cell.length_c   1.000
_cell.angle_alpha   90.00
_cell.angle_beta   90.00
_cell.angle_gamma   90.00
#
_symmetry.space_group_name_H-M   'P 1'
#
loop_
_entity.id
_entity.type
_entity.pdbx_description
1 polymer ?
#
loop_
_entity_poly.entity_id
_entity_poly.type
_entity_poly.pdbx_seq_one_letter_code
_entity_poly.pdbx_strand_id
1 'polypeptide(L)'
;MADVATADRPTLYTIPAHRAFADALVAGLTRRAGRDPLALARALVVLPNNRAVKAVTEAFVRASGGGLVLPRLVALGDPEMGEAVGAALDPADDIDPPLPAVPPYQRRMILARLVSEERAREGHPVDVAEAVRLAGELARTLDQLLVEEVPPTKLRDIELGPELTEHWRRALATFEIVLQRWPGELARLERIDAATRRSALLDRLAQRWRSAPPAGIVCAAGVTDSAPAVARLLRCIADMPQGMV
;
A
#
# COMPACT_ATOMS: atom_id res chain seq x y z
N MET A 1 13.92 6.74 29.37
CA MET A 1 13.89 5.86 28.18
C MET A 1 13.31 4.54 28.61
N ALA A 2 12.03 4.31 28.36
CA ALA A 2 11.41 3.02 28.64
C ALA A 2 11.81 2.06 27.52
N ASP A 3 12.34 0.90 27.91
CA ASP A 3 12.70 -0.19 27.03
C ASP A 3 11.43 -0.70 26.34
N VAL A 4 11.30 -0.50 25.03
CA VAL A 4 10.15 -1.00 24.27
C VAL A 4 10.36 -2.51 24.13
N ALA A 5 9.74 -3.27 25.04
CA ALA A 5 9.77 -4.72 24.98
C ALA A 5 9.35 -5.17 23.58
N THR A 6 10.25 -5.85 22.87
CA THR A 6 9.95 -6.52 21.60
C THR A 6 9.54 -7.96 21.92
N ALA A 7 8.54 -8.49 21.22
CA ALA A 7 8.17 -9.90 21.39
C ALA A 7 9.30 -10.80 20.85
N ASP A 8 9.69 -11.83 21.61
CA ASP A 8 10.78 -12.76 21.26
C ASP A 8 10.47 -13.59 19.99
N ARG A 9 9.20 -13.61 19.55
CA ARG A 9 8.71 -14.24 18.32
C ARG A 9 7.52 -13.45 17.73
N PRO A 10 7.36 -13.41 16.40
CA PRO A 10 6.23 -12.73 15.76
C PRO A 10 4.90 -13.38 16.15
N THR A 11 3.92 -12.56 16.52
CA THR A 11 2.59 -12.99 16.96
C THR A 11 1.66 -13.19 15.75
N LEU A 12 1.65 -14.41 15.23
CA LEU A 12 0.84 -14.80 14.08
C LEU A 12 -0.33 -15.70 14.50
N TYR A 13 -1.51 -15.45 13.93
CA TYR A 13 -2.71 -16.25 14.11
C TYR A 13 -3.29 -16.73 12.78
N THR A 14 -4.20 -17.68 12.88
CA THR A 14 -4.92 -18.20 11.72
C THR A 14 -6.38 -18.41 12.08
N ILE A 15 -7.27 -18.05 11.17
CA ILE A 15 -8.69 -18.36 11.25
C ILE A 15 -8.95 -19.54 10.31
N PRO A 16 -9.53 -20.65 10.79
CA PRO A 16 -9.84 -21.79 9.94
C PRO A 16 -10.75 -21.40 8.77
N ALA A 17 -10.45 -21.89 7.57
CA ALA A 17 -11.14 -21.51 6.33
C ALA A 17 -12.65 -21.77 6.32
N HIS A 18 -13.14 -22.70 7.15
CA HIS A 18 -14.57 -23.03 7.25
C HIS A 18 -15.36 -22.09 8.17
N ARG A 19 -14.70 -21.15 8.87
CA ARG A 19 -15.36 -20.16 9.72
C ARG A 19 -15.60 -18.86 8.96
N ALA A 20 -16.71 -18.20 9.25
CA ALA A 20 -16.93 -16.83 8.82
C ALA A 20 -15.82 -15.94 9.40
N PHE A 21 -14.95 -15.42 8.52
CA PHE A 21 -13.72 -14.74 8.92
C PHE A 21 -13.98 -13.56 9.87
N ALA A 22 -14.91 -12.68 9.52
CA ALA A 22 -15.23 -11.49 10.30
C ALA A 22 -15.77 -11.84 11.69
N ASP A 23 -16.70 -12.79 11.79
CA ASP A 23 -17.26 -13.22 13.08
C ASP A 23 -16.20 -13.90 13.96
N ALA A 24 -15.33 -14.71 13.37
CA ALA A 24 -14.24 -15.37 14.09
C ALA A 24 -13.20 -14.35 14.60
N LEU A 25 -12.85 -13.36 13.79
CA LEU A 25 -11.96 -12.26 14.17
C LEU A 25 -12.55 -11.45 15.33
N VAL A 26 -13.80 -11.00 15.20
CA VAL A 26 -14.51 -10.23 16.23
C VAL A 26 -14.59 -11.00 17.55
N ALA A 27 -14.95 -12.29 17.49
CA ALA A 27 -14.98 -13.13 18.68
C ALA A 27 -13.59 -13.26 19.32
N GLY A 28 -12.53 -13.34 18.51
CA GLY A 28 -11.15 -13.38 18.97
C GLY A 28 -10.68 -12.09 19.64
N LEU A 29 -11.01 -10.94 19.06
CA LEU A 29 -10.69 -9.61 19.60
C LEU A 29 -11.48 -9.33 20.89
N THR A 30 -12.77 -9.64 20.91
CA THR A 30 -13.63 -9.46 22.09
C THR A 30 -13.14 -10.28 23.28
N ARG A 31 -12.75 -11.55 23.07
CA ARG A 31 -12.16 -12.37 24.13
C ARG A 31 -10.86 -11.79 24.69
N ARG A 32 -10.03 -11.16 23.85
CA ARG A 32 -8.76 -10.55 24.27
C ARG A 32 -8.95 -9.23 25.00
N ALA A 33 -9.91 -8.40 24.56
CA ALA A 33 -10.30 -7.20 25.28
C ALA A 33 -10.85 -7.52 26.69
N GLY A 34 -11.41 -8.72 26.87
CA GLY A 34 -11.83 -9.23 28.17
C GLY A 34 -13.06 -8.49 28.67
N ARG A 35 -13.03 -8.06 29.94
CA ARG A 35 -14.16 -7.37 30.59
C ARG A 35 -14.06 -5.85 30.54
N ASP A 36 -12.95 -5.27 30.08
CA ASP A 36 -12.81 -3.81 29.93
C ASP A 36 -13.39 -3.38 28.58
N PRO A 37 -14.57 -2.73 28.54
CA PRO A 37 -15.16 -2.28 27.28
C PRO A 37 -14.31 -1.21 26.59
N LEU A 38 -13.47 -0.48 27.33
CA LEU A 38 -12.59 0.54 26.79
C LEU A 38 -11.34 -0.05 26.14
N ALA A 39 -10.99 -1.31 26.42
CA ALA A 39 -9.86 -1.97 25.77
C ALA A 39 -10.11 -2.12 24.26
N LEU A 40 -11.34 -2.41 23.86
CA LEU A 40 -11.71 -2.49 22.45
C LEU A 40 -11.78 -1.09 21.81
N ALA A 41 -12.25 -0.09 22.53
CA ALA A 41 -12.27 1.30 22.05
C ALA A 41 -10.87 1.85 21.71
N ARG A 42 -9.84 1.38 22.41
CA ARG A 42 -8.43 1.72 22.14
C ARG A 42 -7.78 0.83 21.08
N ALA A 43 -8.43 -0.26 20.69
CA ALA A 43 -7.85 -1.20 19.74
C ALA A 43 -7.87 -0.64 18.31
N LEU A 44 -6.87 -1.04 17.55
CA LEU A 44 -6.68 -0.68 16.15
C LEU A 44 -6.68 -1.95 15.31
N VAL A 45 -7.53 -2.00 14.28
CA VAL A 45 -7.60 -3.13 13.34
C VAL A 45 -7.30 -2.65 11.92
N VAL A 46 -6.18 -3.11 11.36
CA VAL A 46 -5.77 -2.89 9.98
C VAL A 46 -6.35 -4.01 9.10
N LEU A 47 -7.10 -3.63 8.08
CA LEU A 47 -7.87 -4.52 7.21
C LEU A 47 -7.47 -4.27 5.75
N PRO A 48 -7.66 -5.24 4.82
CA PRO A 48 -7.18 -5.10 3.44
C PRO A 48 -7.88 -3.98 2.67
N ASN A 49 -9.17 -3.72 2.93
CA ASN A 49 -9.97 -2.76 2.16
C ASN A 49 -11.25 -2.34 2.91
N ASN A 50 -11.98 -1.36 2.36
CA ASN A 50 -13.25 -0.87 2.92
C ASN A 50 -14.35 -1.93 3.00
N ARG A 51 -14.32 -2.94 2.11
CA ARG A 51 -15.25 -4.07 2.18
C ARG A 51 -15.01 -4.91 3.44
N ALA A 52 -13.75 -5.16 3.79
CA ALA A 52 -13.39 -5.85 5.02
C ALA A 52 -13.75 -5.03 6.26
N VAL A 53 -13.52 -3.70 6.24
CA VAL A 53 -13.96 -2.78 7.32
C VAL A 53 -15.46 -2.92 7.56
N LYS A 54 -16.28 -2.87 6.49
CA LYS A 54 -17.73 -3.04 6.58
C LYS A 54 -18.10 -4.40 7.17
N ALA A 55 -17.52 -5.48 6.66
CA ALA A 55 -17.81 -6.84 7.14
C ALA A 55 -17.48 -7.04 8.63
N VAL A 56 -16.34 -6.51 9.09
CA VAL A 56 -15.92 -6.56 10.50
C VAL A 56 -16.82 -5.68 11.37
N THR A 57 -17.22 -4.50 10.89
CA THR A 57 -18.18 -3.62 11.58
C THR A 57 -19.51 -4.35 11.81
N GLU A 58 -20.07 -4.97 10.78
CA GLU A 58 -21.32 -5.74 10.89
C GLU A 58 -21.18 -6.94 11.84
N ALA A 59 -20.02 -7.59 11.86
CA ALA A 59 -19.74 -8.68 12.80
C ALA A 59 -19.71 -8.18 14.26
N PHE A 60 -19.12 -7.01 14.54
CA PHE A 60 -19.18 -6.39 15.86
C PHE A 60 -20.61 -6.05 16.27
N VAL A 61 -21.41 -5.51 15.35
CA VAL A 61 -22.82 -5.17 15.60
C VAL A 61 -23.64 -6.42 15.93
N ARG A 62 -23.44 -7.53 15.21
CA ARG A 62 -24.09 -8.81 15.53
C ARG A 62 -23.66 -9.36 16.89
N ALA A 63 -22.37 -9.21 17.23
CA ALA A 63 -21.81 -9.76 18.45
C ALA A 63 -22.13 -8.96 19.73
N SER A 64 -22.37 -7.64 19.63
CA SER A 64 -22.55 -6.79 20.82
C SER A 64 -23.89 -7.00 21.52
N GLY A 65 -24.95 -7.38 20.80
CA GLY A 65 -26.32 -7.49 21.34
C GLY A 65 -26.87 -6.18 21.94
N GLY A 66 -26.18 -5.05 21.73
CA GLY A 66 -26.41 -3.76 22.39
C GLY A 66 -25.39 -2.69 21.94
N GLY A 67 -25.24 -1.60 22.70
CA GLY A 67 -24.29 -0.52 22.38
C GLY A 67 -22.83 -0.94 22.62
N LEU A 68 -21.95 -0.69 21.64
CA LEU A 68 -20.52 -0.99 21.74
C LEU A 68 -19.70 0.16 21.15
N VAL A 69 -18.59 0.49 21.80
CA VAL A 69 -17.56 1.37 21.24
C VAL A 69 -16.66 0.49 20.37
N LEU A 70 -16.69 0.74 19.06
CA LEU A 70 -15.93 -0.02 18.08
C LEU A 70 -14.44 0.31 18.18
N PRO A 71 -13.57 -0.66 17.85
CA PRO A 71 -12.16 -0.36 17.63
C PRO A 71 -12.01 0.55 16.41
N ARG A 72 -10.87 1.22 16.29
CA ARG A 72 -10.51 1.95 15.09
C ARG A 72 -10.24 0.94 13.97
N LEU A 73 -11.07 0.92 12.94
CA LEU A 73 -10.91 0.06 11.77
C LEU A 73 -10.29 0.87 10.63
N VAL A 74 -9.17 0.42 10.08
CA VAL A 74 -8.43 1.13 9.03
C VAL A 74 -8.18 0.21 7.83
N ALA A 75 -8.57 0.66 6.64
CA ALA A 75 -8.32 -0.06 5.40
C ALA A 75 -6.94 0.29 4.83
N LEU A 76 -6.10 -0.72 4.59
CA LEU A 76 -4.76 -0.54 4.06
C LEU A 76 -4.76 -0.29 2.55
N GLY A 77 -5.56 -1.04 1.77
CA GLY A 77 -5.45 -1.16 0.31
C GLY A 77 -6.08 -0.06 -0.54
N ASP A 78 -6.45 1.08 0.03
CA ASP A 78 -7.09 2.15 -0.74
C ASP A 78 -6.02 3.15 -1.27
N PRO A 79 -5.82 3.26 -2.60
CA PRO A 79 -4.75 4.05 -3.20
C PRO A 79 -4.98 5.57 -3.15
N GLU A 80 -6.23 6.05 -3.09
CA GLU A 80 -6.50 7.47 -2.77
C GLU A 80 -6.24 7.76 -1.28
N MET A 81 -6.21 6.70 -0.47
CA MET A 81 -6.18 6.74 0.97
C MET A 81 -4.77 6.57 1.55
N GLY A 82 -3.69 6.54 0.77
CA GLY A 82 -2.33 6.54 1.35
C GLY A 82 -2.16 7.66 2.39
N GLU A 83 -2.73 8.83 2.10
CA GLU A 83 -2.79 9.98 3.01
C GLU A 83 -3.75 9.75 4.19
N ALA A 84 -4.91 9.15 3.94
CA ALA A 84 -5.89 8.85 4.98
C ALA A 84 -5.53 7.64 5.84
N VAL A 85 -4.68 6.71 5.41
CA VAL A 85 -4.07 5.67 6.26
C VAL A 85 -3.02 6.32 7.17
N GLY A 86 -2.20 7.24 6.63
CA GLY A 86 -1.30 8.06 7.43
C GLY A 86 -2.05 8.88 8.49
N ALA A 87 -3.05 9.66 8.09
CA ALA A 87 -3.86 10.49 8.99
C ALA A 87 -4.78 9.66 9.90
N ALA A 88 -5.29 8.52 9.42
CA ALA A 88 -6.09 7.59 10.22
C ALA A 88 -5.23 6.64 11.06
N LEU A 89 -3.90 6.77 11.08
CA LEU A 89 -3.04 6.04 11.99
C LEU A 89 -2.18 6.97 12.84
N ASP A 90 -2.05 8.24 12.45
CA ASP A 90 -1.23 9.24 13.13
C ASP A 90 -1.75 10.69 12.95
N PRO A 91 -1.71 11.55 13.98
CA PRO A 91 -1.92 12.99 13.84
C PRO A 91 -0.79 13.68 13.06
N ALA A 92 -1.12 14.79 12.40
CA ALA A 92 -0.36 15.47 11.36
C ALA A 92 0.91 16.26 11.81
N ASP A 93 1.81 15.64 12.59
CA ASP A 93 3.03 16.30 13.12
C ASP A 93 4.34 15.72 12.52
N ASP A 94 4.31 15.22 11.28
CA ASP A 94 5.54 14.78 10.60
C ASP A 94 6.31 16.02 10.09
N ILE A 95 7.55 16.21 10.58
CA ILE A 95 8.37 17.41 10.33
C ILE A 95 8.78 17.52 8.85
N ASP A 96 8.72 16.42 8.10
CA ASP A 96 9.10 16.38 6.69
C ASP A 96 8.30 15.30 5.95
N PRO A 97 6.99 15.47 5.65
CA PRO A 97 6.18 14.45 4.98
C PRO A 97 6.75 14.11 3.59
N PRO A 98 6.54 12.88 3.06
CA PRO A 98 6.98 12.58 1.70
C PRO A 98 6.40 13.58 0.70
N LEU A 99 7.04 13.77 -0.44
CA LEU A 99 6.47 14.60 -1.51
C LEU A 99 5.07 14.08 -1.90
N PRO A 100 4.13 14.98 -2.21
CA PRO A 100 2.80 14.58 -2.66
C PRO A 100 2.86 13.79 -3.98
N ALA A 101 1.88 12.92 -4.17
CA ALA A 101 1.81 12.11 -5.37
C ALA A 101 1.35 12.96 -6.56
N VAL A 102 1.86 12.66 -7.75
CA VAL A 102 1.31 13.24 -8.98
C VAL A 102 -0.14 12.75 -9.19
N PRO A 103 -1.12 13.62 -9.48
CA PRO A 103 -2.50 13.22 -9.74
C PRO A 103 -2.62 12.22 -10.91
N PRO A 104 -3.49 11.20 -10.83
CA PRO A 104 -3.55 10.12 -11.83
C PRO A 104 -3.78 10.60 -13.26
N TYR A 105 -4.68 11.57 -13.47
CA TYR A 105 -4.94 12.13 -14.79
C TYR A 105 -3.76 12.95 -15.32
N GLN A 106 -3.14 13.76 -14.46
CA GLN A 106 -1.96 14.55 -14.82
C GLN A 106 -0.80 13.62 -15.22
N ARG A 107 -0.54 12.57 -14.41
CA ARG A 107 0.44 11.53 -14.72
C ARG A 107 0.16 10.88 -16.07
N ARG A 108 -1.08 10.45 -16.32
CA ARG A 108 -1.46 9.81 -17.58
C ARG A 108 -1.24 10.72 -18.79
N MET A 109 -1.56 12.02 -18.68
CA MET A 109 -1.35 12.97 -19.77
C MET A 109 0.13 13.27 -20.02
N ILE A 110 0.95 13.37 -18.97
CA ILE A 110 2.40 13.56 -19.13
C ILE A 110 3.01 12.32 -19.80
N LEU A 111 2.67 11.12 -19.34
CA LEU A 111 3.14 9.88 -19.95
C LEU A 111 2.67 9.76 -21.41
N ALA A 112 1.43 10.16 -21.74
CA ALA A 112 0.92 10.16 -23.11
C ALA A 112 1.72 11.11 -24.01
N ARG A 113 2.06 12.30 -23.51
CA ARG A 113 2.94 13.23 -24.22
C ARG A 113 4.31 12.62 -24.47
N LEU A 114 4.96 12.04 -23.45
CA LEU A 114 6.27 11.40 -23.59
C LEU A 114 6.25 10.26 -24.60
N VAL A 115 5.20 9.41 -24.57
CA VAL A 115 5.00 8.33 -25.54
C VAL A 115 4.84 8.90 -26.96
N SER A 116 4.02 9.94 -27.14
CA SER A 116 3.80 10.55 -28.44
C SER A 116 5.09 11.15 -29.03
N GLU A 117 5.86 11.86 -28.21
CA GLU A 117 7.16 12.44 -28.60
C GLU A 117 8.17 11.37 -29.01
N GLU A 118 8.31 10.29 -28.23
CA GLU A 118 9.25 9.21 -28.58
C GLU A 118 8.81 8.45 -29.84
N ARG A 119 7.51 8.18 -29.99
CA ARG A 119 6.97 7.51 -31.18
C ARG A 119 7.15 8.34 -32.45
N ALA A 120 7.00 9.66 -32.36
CA ALA A 120 7.31 10.55 -33.46
C ALA A 120 8.81 10.54 -33.79
N ARG A 121 9.69 10.51 -32.78
CA ARG A 121 11.15 10.46 -32.95
C ARG A 121 11.63 9.17 -33.62
N GLU A 122 10.94 8.05 -33.35
CA GLU A 122 11.19 6.75 -33.99
C GLU A 122 10.60 6.63 -35.41
N GLY A 123 9.91 7.68 -35.92
CA GLY A 123 9.28 7.65 -37.24
C GLY A 123 7.96 6.88 -37.30
N HIS A 124 7.35 6.59 -36.14
CA HIS A 124 6.09 5.86 -36.00
C HIS A 124 5.08 6.64 -35.15
N PRO A 125 4.70 7.88 -35.56
CA PRO A 125 3.79 8.71 -34.79
C PRO A 125 2.47 7.98 -34.54
N VAL A 126 1.92 8.18 -33.35
CA VAL A 126 0.62 7.63 -32.94
C VAL A 126 -0.36 8.77 -32.73
N ASP A 127 -1.65 8.50 -32.93
CA ASP A 127 -2.68 9.46 -32.59
C ASP A 127 -2.80 9.66 -31.06
N VAL A 128 -3.55 10.68 -30.66
CA VAL A 128 -3.72 11.06 -29.25
C VAL A 128 -4.41 9.96 -28.44
N ALA A 129 -5.40 9.26 -29.02
CA ALA A 129 -6.14 8.22 -28.32
C ALA A 129 -5.22 7.03 -28.00
N GLU A 130 -4.40 6.64 -28.96
CA GLU A 130 -3.43 5.56 -28.82
C GLU A 130 -2.32 5.95 -27.83
N ALA A 131 -1.82 7.18 -27.88
CA ALA A 131 -0.85 7.67 -26.89
C ALA A 131 -1.39 7.60 -25.45
N VAL A 132 -2.65 7.98 -25.24
CA VAL A 132 -3.32 7.92 -23.92
C VAL A 132 -3.60 6.48 -23.48
N ARG A 133 -3.87 5.57 -24.43
CA ARG A 133 -4.01 4.14 -24.16
C ARG A 133 -2.68 3.53 -23.73
N LEU A 134 -1.61 3.74 -24.51
CA LEU A 134 -0.25 3.26 -24.22
C LEU A 134 0.28 3.83 -22.90
N ALA A 135 0.03 5.11 -22.61
CA ALA A 135 0.36 5.70 -21.32
C ALA A 135 -0.32 5.01 -20.13
N GLY A 136 -1.55 4.52 -20.33
CA GLY A 136 -2.25 3.73 -19.31
C GLY A 136 -1.58 2.39 -19.05
N GLU A 137 -1.17 1.67 -20.11
CA GLU A 137 -0.40 0.43 -19.98
C GLU A 137 0.93 0.66 -19.27
N LEU A 138 1.67 1.71 -19.70
CA LEU A 138 2.94 2.11 -19.12
C LEU A 138 2.81 2.46 -17.63
N ALA A 139 1.80 3.24 -17.27
CA ALA A 139 1.53 3.59 -15.87
C ALA A 139 1.28 2.33 -15.02
N ARG A 140 0.49 1.37 -15.51
CA ARG A 140 0.24 0.11 -14.81
C ARG A 140 1.50 -0.72 -14.62
N THR A 141 2.34 -0.84 -15.65
CA THR A 141 3.62 -1.56 -15.54
C THR A 141 4.56 -0.87 -14.55
N LEU A 142 4.66 0.46 -14.62
CA LEU A 142 5.47 1.23 -13.67
C LEU A 142 4.95 1.08 -12.24
N ASP A 143 3.64 1.12 -12.03
CA ASP A 143 3.05 0.93 -10.70
C ASP A 143 3.35 -0.44 -10.12
N GLN A 144 3.31 -1.51 -10.93
CA GLN A 144 3.67 -2.85 -10.47
C GLN A 144 5.12 -2.91 -9.99
N LEU A 145 6.04 -2.32 -10.76
CA LEU A 145 7.46 -2.27 -10.39
C LEU A 145 7.66 -1.49 -9.09
N LEU A 146 7.03 -0.33 -8.96
CA LEU A 146 7.17 0.54 -7.79
C LEU A 146 6.53 -0.07 -6.53
N VAL A 147 5.38 -0.74 -6.65
CA VAL A 147 4.74 -1.45 -5.54
C VAL A 147 5.63 -2.59 -5.02
N GLU A 148 6.29 -3.30 -5.93
CA GLU A 148 7.24 -4.37 -5.59
C GLU A 148 8.65 -3.84 -5.25
N GLU A 149 8.84 -2.52 -5.19
CA GLU A 149 10.13 -1.86 -4.92
C GLU A 149 11.25 -2.28 -5.89
N VAL A 150 10.87 -2.62 -7.12
CA VAL A 150 11.77 -2.95 -8.22
C VAL A 150 12.08 -1.67 -9.00
N PRO A 151 13.36 -1.22 -9.06
CA PRO A 151 13.72 -0.07 -9.86
C PRO A 151 13.37 -0.30 -11.33
N PRO A 152 12.71 0.66 -12.03
CA PRO A 152 12.34 0.46 -13.44
C PRO A 152 13.53 0.23 -14.37
N THR A 153 14.73 0.64 -13.97
CA THR A 153 15.98 0.37 -14.68
C THR A 153 16.31 -1.12 -14.80
N LYS A 154 15.81 -1.98 -13.89
CA LYS A 154 16.03 -3.43 -13.92
C LYS A 154 15.36 -4.14 -15.10
N LEU A 155 14.42 -3.48 -15.78
CA LEU A 155 13.82 -4.05 -16.99
C LEU A 155 14.84 -4.27 -18.12
N ARG A 156 15.96 -3.52 -18.10
CA ARG A 156 17.09 -3.70 -19.04
C ARG A 156 17.77 -5.04 -18.90
N ASP A 157 17.75 -5.58 -17.69
CA ASP A 157 18.48 -6.78 -17.32
C ASP A 157 17.63 -8.04 -17.56
N ILE A 158 16.42 -7.90 -18.10
CA ILE A 158 15.56 -9.03 -18.44
C ILE A 158 16.16 -9.73 -19.66
N GLU A 159 16.71 -10.92 -19.44
CA GLU A 159 17.12 -11.82 -20.50
C GLU A 159 15.90 -12.28 -21.29
N LEU A 160 15.68 -11.62 -22.42
CA LEU A 160 14.69 -12.02 -23.41
C LEU A 160 15.22 -13.29 -24.09
N GLY A 161 14.53 -14.42 -23.89
CA GLY A 161 14.86 -15.68 -24.56
C GLY A 161 14.99 -15.55 -26.08
N PRO A 162 15.67 -16.49 -26.77
CA PRO A 162 16.06 -16.38 -28.17
C PRO A 162 14.89 -16.22 -29.16
N GLU A 163 13.66 -16.47 -28.73
CA GLU A 163 12.44 -16.42 -29.55
C GLU A 163 11.74 -15.05 -29.56
N LEU A 164 12.23 -14.06 -28.81
CA LEU A 164 11.59 -12.75 -28.74
C LEU A 164 11.84 -11.92 -30.00
N THR A 165 10.73 -11.59 -30.67
CA THR A 165 10.69 -10.87 -31.94
C THR A 165 11.35 -9.49 -31.83
N GLU A 166 11.92 -9.01 -32.94
CA GLU A 166 12.46 -7.64 -33.08
C GLU A 166 11.50 -6.55 -32.57
N HIS A 167 10.18 -6.80 -32.66
CA HIS A 167 9.14 -5.93 -32.14
C HIS A 167 9.20 -5.73 -30.62
N TRP A 168 9.54 -6.77 -29.84
CA TRP A 168 9.69 -6.68 -28.39
C TRP A 168 10.89 -5.83 -27.97
N ARG A 169 12.04 -5.98 -28.66
CA ARG A 169 13.22 -5.15 -28.40
C ARG A 169 12.93 -3.67 -28.66
N ARG A 170 12.18 -3.36 -29.71
CA ARG A 170 11.75 -1.98 -30.00
C ARG A 170 10.80 -1.44 -28.93
N ALA A 171 9.79 -2.22 -28.53
CA ALA A 171 8.86 -1.82 -27.49
C ALA A 171 9.57 -1.53 -26.15
N LEU A 172 10.54 -2.38 -25.76
CA LEU A 172 11.34 -2.17 -24.56
C LEU A 172 12.22 -0.92 -24.66
N ALA A 173 12.85 -0.66 -25.81
CA ALA A 173 13.66 0.53 -26.02
C ALA A 173 12.83 1.83 -25.88
N THR A 174 11.63 1.88 -26.48
CA THR A 174 10.71 3.02 -26.30
C THR A 174 10.30 3.17 -24.83
N PHE A 175 10.00 2.05 -24.16
CA PHE A 175 9.63 2.03 -22.75
C PHE A 175 10.73 2.60 -21.85
N GLU A 176 11.98 2.19 -22.09
CA GLU A 176 13.14 2.67 -21.35
C GLU A 176 13.36 4.17 -21.47
N ILE A 177 13.20 4.74 -22.66
CA ILE A 177 13.40 6.19 -22.86
C ILE A 177 12.33 6.97 -22.10
N VAL A 178 11.07 6.54 -22.17
CA VAL A 178 10.00 7.20 -21.41
C VAL A 178 10.26 7.08 -19.91
N LEU A 179 10.74 5.93 -19.43
CA LEU A 179 11.11 5.76 -18.03
C LEU A 179 12.34 6.56 -17.59
N GLN A 180 13.30 6.82 -18.48
CA GLN A 180 14.43 7.71 -18.17
C GLN A 180 13.98 9.17 -18.05
N ARG A 181 13.01 9.59 -18.88
CA ARG A 181 12.49 10.97 -18.89
C ARG A 181 11.51 11.23 -17.75
N TRP A 182 10.76 10.22 -17.30
CA TRP A 182 9.71 10.36 -16.28
C TRP A 182 10.18 10.95 -14.93
N PRO A 183 11.30 10.49 -14.32
CA PRO A 183 11.81 11.09 -13.09
C PRO A 183 12.10 12.60 -13.19
N GLY A 184 12.50 13.08 -14.38
CA GLY A 184 12.73 14.51 -14.63
C GLY A 184 11.42 15.32 -14.59
N GLU A 185 10.32 14.78 -15.11
CA GLU A 185 9.00 15.41 -15.00
C GLU A 185 8.51 15.45 -13.55
N LEU A 186 8.72 14.38 -12.81
CA LEU A 186 8.40 14.32 -11.38
C LEU A 186 9.19 15.36 -10.58
N ALA A 187 10.50 15.46 -10.81
CA ALA A 187 11.36 16.45 -10.16
C ALA A 187 10.90 17.89 -10.46
N ARG A 188 10.56 18.18 -11.73
CA ARG A 188 10.05 19.50 -12.14
C ARG A 188 8.72 19.85 -11.47
N LEU A 189 7.89 18.87 -11.17
CA LEU A 189 6.61 19.06 -10.50
C LEU A 189 6.73 19.05 -8.97
N GLU A 190 7.90 18.70 -8.41
CA GLU A 190 8.07 18.43 -6.98
C GLU A 190 7.04 17.41 -6.48
N ARG A 191 6.92 16.32 -7.24
CA ARG A 191 5.98 15.21 -6.98
C ARG A 191 6.71 13.87 -7.09
N ILE A 192 6.09 12.84 -6.54
CA ILE A 192 6.51 11.44 -6.70
C ILE A 192 5.35 10.58 -7.22
N ASP A 193 5.63 9.34 -7.64
CA ASP A 193 4.59 8.38 -7.96
C ASP A 193 3.77 7.99 -6.71
N ALA A 194 2.49 7.67 -6.91
CA ALA A 194 1.58 7.29 -5.82
C ALA A 194 2.05 6.03 -5.08
N ALA A 195 2.55 5.03 -5.80
CA ALA A 195 3.11 3.81 -5.22
C ALA A 195 4.33 4.13 -4.32
N THR A 196 5.26 4.96 -4.81
CA THR A 196 6.43 5.40 -4.04
C THR A 196 6.04 6.16 -2.77
N ARG A 197 5.07 7.09 -2.89
CA ARG A 197 4.53 7.81 -1.73
C ARG A 197 3.94 6.86 -0.70
N ARG A 198 3.12 5.91 -1.16
CA ARG A 198 2.47 4.91 -0.30
C ARG A 198 3.50 4.07 0.46
N SER A 199 4.51 3.51 -0.21
CA SER A 199 5.56 2.74 0.45
C SER A 199 6.30 3.59 1.50
N ALA A 200 6.64 4.83 1.18
CA ALA A 200 7.29 5.75 2.13
C ALA A 200 6.43 6.04 3.37
N LEU A 201 5.11 6.21 3.20
CA LEU A 201 4.19 6.42 4.33
C LEU A 201 4.08 5.17 5.22
N LEU A 202 4.01 3.98 4.62
CA LEU A 202 3.97 2.71 5.37
C LEU A 202 5.27 2.45 6.13
N ASP A 203 6.42 2.74 5.52
CA ASP A 203 7.73 2.58 6.16
C ASP A 203 7.90 3.51 7.36
N ARG A 204 7.48 4.76 7.23
CA ARG A 204 7.50 5.73 8.33
C ARG A 204 6.59 5.31 9.46
N LEU A 205 5.38 4.86 9.14
CA LEU A 205 4.45 4.31 10.13
C LEU A 205 5.08 3.14 10.88
N ALA A 206 5.66 2.17 10.15
CA ALA A 206 6.33 1.03 10.75
C ALA A 206 7.51 1.47 11.64
N GLN A 207 8.32 2.45 11.20
CA GLN A 207 9.42 2.98 11.98
C GLN A 207 8.93 3.65 13.27
N ARG A 208 7.91 4.49 13.21
CA ARG A 208 7.34 5.16 14.38
C ARG A 208 6.78 4.16 15.37
N TRP A 209 6.00 3.18 14.91
CA TRP A 209 5.44 2.18 15.80
C TRP A 209 6.48 1.25 16.44
N ARG A 210 7.67 1.05 15.84
CA ARG A 210 8.78 0.37 16.52
C ARG A 210 9.31 1.17 17.71
N SER A 211 9.35 2.50 17.58
CA SER A 211 9.83 3.39 18.65
C SER A 211 8.78 3.75 19.69
N ALA A 212 7.52 3.85 19.27
CA ALA A 212 6.38 4.27 20.08
C ALA A 212 5.12 3.52 19.59
N PRO A 213 4.95 2.24 19.99
CA PRO A 213 3.80 1.45 19.57
C PRO A 213 2.49 2.05 20.12
N PRO A 214 1.36 1.94 19.38
CA PRO A 214 0.06 2.36 19.89
C PRO A 214 -0.30 1.67 21.20
N ALA A 215 -1.02 2.39 22.08
CA ALA A 215 -1.53 1.81 23.31
C ALA A 215 -2.71 0.86 23.02
N GLY A 216 -2.60 -0.40 23.42
CA GLY A 216 -3.67 -1.40 23.28
C GLY A 216 -3.43 -2.39 22.14
N ILE A 217 -4.50 -3.10 21.77
CA ILE A 217 -4.45 -4.15 20.75
C ILE A 217 -4.23 -3.53 19.36
N VAL A 218 -3.23 -4.01 18.63
CA VAL A 218 -3.02 -3.70 17.22
C VAL A 218 -3.12 -4.99 16.41
N CYS A 219 -4.15 -5.10 15.57
CA CYS A 219 -4.42 -6.30 14.79
C CYS A 219 -4.41 -6.00 13.30
N ALA A 220 -3.51 -6.61 12.53
CA ALA A 220 -3.73 -6.74 11.09
C ALA A 220 -4.54 -8.01 10.84
N ALA A 221 -5.52 -7.98 9.95
CA ALA A 221 -6.33 -9.16 9.66
C ALA A 221 -6.76 -9.22 8.21
N GLY A 222 -6.56 -10.38 7.57
CA GLY A 222 -7.00 -10.63 6.19
C GLY A 222 -6.22 -9.84 5.14
N VAL A 223 -5.06 -9.29 5.51
CA VAL A 223 -4.15 -8.62 4.59
C VAL A 223 -3.33 -9.69 3.85
N THR A 224 -3.54 -9.79 2.55
CA THR A 224 -2.84 -10.76 1.67
C THR A 224 -1.96 -10.08 0.63
N ASP A 225 -1.80 -8.76 0.72
CA ASP A 225 -0.93 -7.97 -0.15
C ASP A 225 0.54 -8.31 0.15
N SER A 226 1.28 -8.69 -0.89
CA SER A 226 2.68 -9.11 -0.80
C SER A 226 3.67 -7.96 -0.96
N ALA A 227 3.21 -6.73 -1.19
CA ALA A 227 4.09 -5.57 -1.38
C ALA A 227 5.09 -5.47 -0.21
N PRO A 228 6.39 -5.26 -0.48
CA PRO A 228 7.43 -5.26 0.56
C PRO A 228 7.15 -4.28 1.71
N ALA A 229 6.67 -3.07 1.42
CA ALA A 229 6.26 -2.10 2.43
C ALA A 229 5.13 -2.60 3.36
N VAL A 230 4.15 -3.32 2.80
CA VAL A 230 3.07 -3.95 3.59
C VAL A 230 3.64 -5.06 4.46
N ALA A 231 4.50 -5.92 3.92
CA ALA A 231 5.15 -6.98 4.69
C ALA A 231 5.97 -6.43 5.86
N ARG A 232 6.69 -5.31 5.66
CA ARG A 232 7.43 -4.61 6.74
C ARG A 232 6.50 -4.06 7.82
N LEU A 233 5.34 -3.52 7.44
CA LEU A 233 4.32 -3.08 8.40
C LEU A 233 3.71 -4.25 9.17
N LEU A 234 3.32 -5.32 8.49
CA LEU A 234 2.78 -6.53 9.14
C LEU A 234 3.80 -7.13 10.11
N ARG A 235 5.07 -7.17 9.72
CA ARG A 235 6.15 -7.61 10.60
C ARG A 235 6.28 -6.71 11.83
N CYS A 236 6.24 -5.39 11.63
CA CYS A 236 6.24 -4.42 12.73
C CYS A 236 5.09 -4.70 13.71
N ILE A 237 3.87 -4.89 13.21
CA ILE A 237 2.71 -5.25 14.04
C ILE A 237 2.95 -6.57 14.78
N ALA A 238 3.40 -7.62 14.10
CA ALA A 238 3.60 -8.93 14.72
C ALA A 238 4.63 -8.94 15.86
N ASP A 239 5.63 -8.04 15.82
CA ASP A 239 6.70 -7.95 16.81
C ASP A 239 6.35 -7.07 18.03
N MET A 240 5.20 -6.36 18.02
CA MET A 240 4.76 -5.53 19.15
C MET A 240 4.20 -6.36 20.31
N PRO A 241 4.32 -5.90 21.57
CA PRO A 241 3.79 -6.60 22.75
C PRO A 241 2.29 -6.94 22.69
N GLN A 242 1.47 -6.07 22.10
CA GLN A 242 0.02 -6.27 21.92
C GLN A 242 -0.38 -6.38 20.45
N GLY A 243 0.61 -6.66 19.60
CA GLY A 243 0.42 -6.81 18.17
C GLY A 243 -0.03 -8.20 17.77
N MET A 244 -0.79 -8.30 16.69
CA MET A 244 -1.23 -9.56 16.11
C MET A 244 -1.47 -9.44 14.61
N VAL A 245 -1.15 -10.51 13.89
CA VAL A 245 -1.41 -10.66 12.44
C VAL A 245 -2.17 -11.96 12.19
#